data_AF-A0A562S205-F1
#
_entry.id   AF-A0A562S205-F1
#
_cell.length_a   1.000
_cell.length_b   1.000
_cell.length_c   1.000
_cell.angle_alpha   90.00
_cell.angle_beta   90.00
_cell.angle_gamma   90.00
#
_symmetry.space_group_name_H-M   'P 1'
#
loop_
_entity.id
_entity.type
_entity.pdbx_description
1 polymer ?
#
loop_
_entity_poly.entity_id
_entity_poly.type
_entity_poly.pdbx_seq_one_letter_code
_entity_poly.pdbx_strand_id
1 'polypeptide(L)'
;MQNIEIIRICAFNEASREEAVMKGREIMETCRNGGEGIAIWTSTDQNTDMLILLKRKGDLPIKSYSMEGLQIADYFSRFGWISHSLWQDIAPMEKKCSG
;
A
#
# COMPACT_ATOMS: atom_id res chain seq x y z
N MET A 1 5.98 -13.20 9.55
CA MET A 1 4.68 -12.93 8.89
C MET A 1 4.89 -12.04 7.68
N GLN A 2 4.06 -12.18 6.64
CA GLN A 2 4.05 -11.27 5.48
C GLN A 2 2.88 -10.29 5.66
N ASN A 3 3.17 -9.00 5.47
CA ASN A 3 2.16 -7.94 5.49
C ASN A 3 2.12 -7.26 4.13
N ILE A 4 0.91 -7.05 3.63
CA ILE A 4 0.65 -6.31 2.40
C ILE A 4 -0.29 -5.17 2.73
N GLU A 5 0.18 -3.95 2.54
CA GLU A 5 -0.66 -2.75 2.56
C GLU A 5 -1.08 -2.41 1.13
N ILE A 6 -2.36 -2.12 0.94
CA ILE A 6 -2.96 -1.78 -0.35
C ILE A 6 -3.59 -0.40 -0.19
N ILE A 7 -3.05 0.59 -0.90
CA ILE A 7 -3.54 1.96 -0.93
C ILE A 7 -4.22 2.15 -2.28
N ARG A 8 -5.55 2.21 -2.27
CA ARG A 8 -6.37 2.55 -3.44
C ARG A 8 -6.57 4.06 -3.49
N ILE A 9 -6.32 4.62 -4.66
CA ILE A 9 -6.52 6.02 -4.99
C ILE A 9 -7.59 6.05 -6.08
N CYS A 10 -8.75 6.60 -5.75
CA CYS A 10 -9.78 6.97 -6.71
C CYS A 10 -9.54 8.42 -7.09
N ALA A 11 -8.81 8.66 -8.17
CA ALA A 11 -8.41 9.99 -8.60
C ALA A 11 -9.62 10.88 -8.93
N PHE A 12 -9.50 12.19 -8.72
CA PHE A 12 -10.59 13.12 -9.04
C PHE A 12 -10.92 13.20 -10.54
N ASN A 13 -9.90 12.98 -11.38
CA ASN A 13 -9.98 12.97 -12.84
C ASN A 13 -8.74 12.28 -13.44
N GLU A 14 -8.70 12.18 -14.76
CA GLU A 14 -7.60 11.53 -15.49
C GLU A 14 -6.25 12.24 -15.31
N ALA A 15 -6.22 13.57 -15.31
CA ALA A 15 -4.97 14.32 -15.09
C ALA A 15 -4.40 14.06 -13.69
N SER A 16 -5.25 14.04 -12.66
CA SER A 16 -4.85 13.66 -11.30
C SER A 16 -4.34 12.22 -11.23
N ARG A 17 -4.91 11.28 -12.00
CA ARG A 17 -4.42 9.90 -12.11
C ARG A 17 -3.02 9.88 -12.74
N GLU A 18 -2.83 10.55 -13.87
CA GLU A 18 -1.53 10.58 -14.57
C GLU A 18 -0.43 11.17 -13.69
N GLU A 19 -0.73 12.26 -12.98
CA GLU A 19 0.21 12.84 -12.02
C GLU A 19 0.50 11.90 -10.84
N ALA A 20 -0.52 11.25 -10.29
CA ALA A 20 -0.35 10.25 -9.24
C ALA A 20 0.52 9.07 -9.72
N VAL A 21 0.32 8.58 -10.93
CA VAL A 21 1.13 7.50 -11.51
C VAL A 21 2.58 7.92 -11.65
N MET A 22 2.83 9.13 -12.14
CA MET A 22 4.19 9.69 -12.25
C MET A 22 4.88 9.76 -10.89
N LYS A 23 4.19 10.32 -9.88
CA LYS A 23 4.71 10.41 -8.51
C LYS A 23 4.90 9.07 -7.84
N GLY A 24 4.03 8.11 -8.11
CA GLY A 24 4.21 6.75 -7.61
C GLY A 24 5.46 6.09 -8.21
N ARG A 25 5.74 6.31 -9.50
CA ARG A 25 6.96 5.78 -10.13
C ARG A 25 8.23 6.41 -9.52
N GLU A 26 8.23 7.71 -9.26
CA GLU A 26 9.33 8.39 -8.52
C GLU A 26 9.56 7.75 -7.13
N ILE A 27 8.49 7.39 -6.41
CA ILE A 27 8.57 6.70 -5.12
C ILE A 27 9.15 5.28 -5.29
N MET A 28 8.74 4.53 -6.30
CA MET A 28 9.30 3.20 -6.58
C MET A 28 10.81 3.23 -6.86
N GLU A 29 11.29 4.26 -7.56
CA GLU A 29 12.71 4.42 -7.88
C GLU A 29 13.55 4.75 -6.63
N THR A 30 12.97 5.50 -5.69
CA THR A 30 13.65 5.94 -4.45
C THR A 30 13.54 4.93 -3.30
N CYS A 31 12.47 4.11 -3.24
CA CYS A 31 12.23 3.13 -2.17
C CYS A 31 13.06 1.83 -2.26
N ARG A 32 14.20 1.81 -2.96
CA ARG A 32 15.09 0.62 -3.01
C ARG A 32 15.69 0.19 -1.66
N ASN A 33 15.47 0.92 -0.56
CA ASN A 33 16.22 0.75 0.68
C ASN A 33 15.40 0.45 1.97
N GLY A 34 14.16 -0.07 1.91
CA GLY A 34 13.44 -0.38 3.16
C GLY A 34 12.26 -1.36 3.14
N GLY A 35 11.58 -1.54 2.00
CA GLY A 35 10.49 -2.52 1.84
C GLY A 35 10.85 -3.63 0.85
N GLU A 36 10.29 -4.84 1.02
CA GLU A 36 10.57 -5.96 0.10
C GLU A 36 10.00 -5.73 -1.31
N GLY A 37 9.08 -4.78 -1.47
CA GLY A 37 8.63 -4.33 -2.78
C GLY A 37 7.50 -3.32 -2.71
N ILE A 38 7.55 -2.33 -3.61
CA ILE A 38 6.44 -1.44 -3.94
C ILE A 38 5.99 -1.78 -5.36
N ALA A 39 4.69 -1.93 -5.57
CA ALA A 39 4.11 -2.10 -6.90
C ALA A 39 3.00 -1.07 -7.13
N ILE A 40 2.87 -0.62 -8.37
CA ILE A 40 1.82 0.30 -8.80
C ILE A 40 1.02 -0.37 -9.90
N TRP A 41 -0.30 -0.36 -9.74
CA TRP A 41 -1.24 -0.83 -10.75
C TRP A 41 -2.24 0.27 -11.09
N THR A 42 -2.58 0.34 -12.36
CA THR A 42 -3.65 1.18 -12.89
C THR A 42 -4.67 0.29 -13.57
N SER A 43 -5.96 0.55 -13.34
CA SER A 43 -7.01 -0.18 -14.07
C SER A 43 -7.14 0.37 -15.48
N THR A 44 -7.32 -0.51 -16.46
CA THR A 44 -7.73 -0.14 -17.83
C THR A 44 -9.22 0.14 -17.93
N ASP A 45 -10.00 -0.37 -16.99
CA ASP A 45 -11.47 -0.36 -17.04
C ASP A 45 -12.07 0.76 -16.16
N GLN A 46 -11.31 1.22 -15.16
CA GLN A 46 -11.65 2.35 -14.31
C GLN A 46 -10.60 3.45 -14.46
N ASN A 47 -10.89 4.41 -15.35
CA ASN A 47 -9.94 5.43 -15.80
C ASN A 47 -9.42 6.38 -14.73
N THR A 48 -9.88 6.29 -13.49
CA THR A 48 -9.41 7.11 -12.36
C THR A 48 -8.77 6.29 -11.25
N ASP A 49 -8.75 4.96 -11.36
CA ASP A 49 -8.28 4.09 -10.29
C ASP A 49 -6.79 3.76 -10.40
N MET A 50 -6.11 3.91 -9.27
CA MET A 50 -4.72 3.53 -9.06
C MET A 50 -4.58 2.78 -7.74
N LEU A 51 -3.69 1.79 -7.71
CA LEU A 51 -3.36 1.01 -6.53
C LEU A 51 -1.85 1.10 -6.28
N ILE A 52 -1.48 1.31 -5.02
CA ILE A 52 -0.11 1.17 -4.54
C ILE A 52 -0.11 -0.01 -3.56
N LEU A 53 0.78 -0.96 -3.80
CA LEU A 53 0.95 -2.16 -2.98
C LEU A 53 2.30 -2.11 -2.29
N LEU A 54 2.31 -2.20 -0.97
CA LEU A 54 3.51 -2.21 -0.14
C LEU A 54 3.64 -3.59 0.51
N LYS A 55 4.68 -4.33 0.14
CA LYS A 55 5.00 -5.64 0.72
C LYS A 55 6.10 -5.51 1.76
N ARG A 56 5.86 -6.05 2.95
CA ARG A 56 6.83 -6.07 4.05
C ARG A 56 6.92 -7.44 4.73
N LYS A 57 8.14 -7.80 5.14
CA LYS A 57 8.39 -8.86 6.13
C LYS A 57 8.57 -8.23 7.50
N GLY A 58 8.09 -8.92 8.52
CA GLY A 58 8.30 -8.54 9.91
C GLY A 58 6.99 -8.46 10.68
N ASP A 59 7.11 -8.31 11.98
CA ASP A 59 5.99 -8.30 12.90
C ASP A 59 5.52 -6.85 13.05
N LEU A 60 4.67 -6.40 12.13
CA LEU A 60 3.83 -5.24 12.40
C LEU A 60 2.84 -5.62 13.51
N PRO A 61 2.52 -4.70 14.43
CA PRO A 61 1.39 -4.89 15.32
C PRO A 61 0.16 -5.33 14.53
N ILE A 62 -0.61 -6.24 15.11
CA ILE A 62 -1.84 -6.74 14.48
C ILE A 62 -2.75 -5.54 14.19
N LYS A 63 -3.19 -5.44 12.92
CA LYS A 63 -4.06 -4.37 12.40
C LYS A 63 -3.47 -2.96 12.39
N SER A 64 -2.15 -2.79 12.40
CA SER A 64 -1.54 -1.47 12.20
C SER A 64 -0.95 -1.31 10.80
N TYR A 65 -1.28 -0.19 10.15
CA TYR A 65 -0.55 0.27 8.96
C TYR A 65 0.86 0.72 9.35
N SER A 66 1.80 0.57 8.43
CA SER A 66 3.14 1.12 8.58
C SER A 66 3.14 2.65 8.54
N MET A 67 4.18 3.27 9.09
CA MET A 67 4.40 4.71 8.96
C MET A 67 4.55 5.14 7.49
N GLU A 68 5.33 4.39 6.70
CA GLU A 68 5.52 4.68 5.27
C GLU A 68 4.20 4.54 4.49
N GLY A 69 3.38 3.54 4.79
CA GLY A 69 2.05 3.38 4.17
C GLY A 69 1.09 4.51 4.54
N LEU A 70 1.12 4.99 5.78
CA LEU A 70 0.37 6.17 6.21
C LEU A 70 0.85 7.44 5.50
N GLN A 71 2.18 7.64 5.37
CA GLN A 71 2.76 8.78 4.66
C GLN A 71 2.43 8.77 3.17
N ILE A 72 2.47 7.59 2.53
CA ILE A 72 2.05 7.43 1.13
C ILE A 72 0.56 7.75 1.02
N ALA A 73 -0.30 7.17 1.86
CA ALA A 73 -1.74 7.44 1.83
C ALA A 73 -2.06 8.94 1.98
N ASP A 74 -1.40 9.62 2.91
CA ASP A 74 -1.54 11.07 3.12
C ASP A 74 -1.06 11.87 1.90
N TYR A 75 0.13 11.58 1.39
CA TYR A 75 0.69 12.25 0.22
C TYR A 75 -0.18 12.11 -1.04
N PHE A 76 -0.80 10.95 -1.23
CA PHE A 76 -1.65 10.68 -2.40
C PHE A 76 -3.08 11.23 -2.26
N SER A 77 -3.50 11.63 -1.05
CA SER A 77 -4.85 12.18 -0.81
C SER A 77 -5.15 13.46 -1.60
N ARG A 78 -4.12 14.18 -2.03
CA ARG A 78 -4.27 15.37 -2.91
C ARG A 78 -4.69 15.03 -4.34
N PHE A 79 -4.56 13.77 -4.78
CA PHE A 79 -4.93 13.35 -6.12
C PHE A 79 -6.32 12.70 -6.19
N GLY A 80 -6.90 12.33 -5.03
CA GLY A 80 -8.17 11.62 -5.00
C GLY A 80 -8.55 11.08 -3.63
N TRP A 81 -9.63 10.30 -3.62
CA TRP A 81 -10.11 9.60 -2.43
C TRP A 81 -9.25 8.38 -2.14
N ILE A 82 -8.87 8.20 -0.88
CA ILE A 82 -7.99 7.13 -0.44
C ILE A 82 -8.76 6.06 0.32
N SER A 83 -8.46 4.80 0.01
CA SER A 83 -8.82 3.65 0.82
C SER A 83 -7.55 2.85 1.12
N HIS A 84 -7.23 2.66 2.40
CA HIS A 84 -6.05 1.94 2.85
C HIS A 84 -6.47 0.61 3.48
N SER A 85 -6.05 -0.51 2.90
CA SER A 85 -6.37 -1.85 3.37
C SER A 85 -5.10 -2.61 3.74
N LEU A 86 -5.22 -3.54 4.69
CA LEU A 86 -4.10 -4.33 5.19
C LEU A 86 -4.46 -5.82 5.11
N TRP A 87 -3.57 -6.60 4.51
CA TRP A 87 -3.59 -8.05 4.53
C TRP A 87 -2.37 -8.55 5.30
N GLN A 88 -2.62 -9.26 6.40
CA GLN A 88 -1.56 -9.86 7.22
C GLN A 88 -1.74 -11.37 7.21
N ASP A 89 -0.66 -12.09 6.91
CA ASP A 89 -0.62 -13.51 7.13
C ASP A 89 -0.45 -13.77 8.63
N ILE A 90 -1.52 -14.25 9.27
CA ILE A 90 -1.53 -14.59 10.69
C ILE A 90 -0.94 -15.99 10.78
N ALA A 91 0.29 -16.13 11.27
CA ALA A 91 0.82 -17.45 11.58
C ALA A 91 -0.16 -18.16 12.54
N PRO A 92 -0.46 -19.46 12.34
CA PRO A 92 -1.35 -20.18 13.25
C PRO A 92 -0.80 -20.03 14.67
N MET A 93 -1.62 -19.50 15.58
CA MET A 93 -1.28 -19.48 17.01
C MET A 93 -0.94 -20.92 17.40
N GLU A 94 0.33 -21.18 17.74
CA GLU A 94 0.67 -22.41 18.45
C GLU A 94 -0.18 -22.42 19.71
N LYS A 95 -1.20 -23.27 19.74
CA LYS A 95 -1.86 -23.64 21.00
C LYS A 95 -0.77 -24.24 21.86
N LYS A 96 -0.23 -23.47 22.79
CA LYS A 96 0.48 -24.03 23.93
C LYS A 96 -0.53 -24.88 24.69
N CYS A 97 -0.56 -26.18 24.41
CA CYS A 97 -1.16 -27.14 25.31
C CYS A 97 -0.32 -27.09 26.59
N SER A 98 -0.85 -26.42 27.61
CA SER A 98 -0.40 -26.59 28.99
C SER A 98 -0.69 -28.04 29.36
N GLY A 99 0.36 -28.85 29.42
CA GLY A 99 0.34 -30.16 30.07
C GLY A 99 0.37 -30.03 31.57
#